data_AF-A0AAN0S8W8-F1
#
_entry.id   AF-A0AAN0S8W8-F1
#
_cell.length_a   1.000
_cell.length_b   1.000
_cell.length_c   1.000
_cell.angle_alpha   90.00
_cell.angle_beta   90.00
_cell.angle_gamma   90.00
#
_symmetry.space_group_name_H-M   'P 1'
#
loop_
_entity.id
_entity.type
_entity.pdbx_description
1 polymer ?
#
loop_
_entity_poly.entity_id
_entity_poly.type
_entity_poly.pdbx_seq_one_letter_code
_entity_poly.pdbx_strand_id
1 'polypeptide(L)'
;MPNEKFKIPIIKLGNPFLPSPDEVSEFLGLPVSPREKIKWLNASVVKSTLPTDRTLDNISKDGIRWASIRQFAWQLEKVFVRKGLTFNVSLSSGGIHKADLSFWWSHTLKGIQQGLSSASSEINAGLLVSYIDGRCAAYQRQLAFIQDAPDINECNQSELISGYYLPVLDFTLLSEPEKVLVKSWLKSPSESASQETEQAMLCFKHDFWLSLMSVIDAMFLEDWDKHHEEYPPSSYARQYGVFGQVFKREENTFLGKFFGLLKEQTNQTYAQLSEHVALPFSEHERNGELKNKVQKERFKEWRSGKSLPSVKALGAFFDNMEAGRQGADLLIYALFMRALDKEGCCALPDIYTTNRYQRYYQHHAY
;
A
#
# COMPACT_ATOMS: atom_id res chain seq x y z
N MET A 1 28.82 -13.89 21.85
CA MET A 1 27.56 -14.48 21.35
C MET A 1 27.76 -15.17 19.98
N PRO A 2 28.42 -16.34 19.88
CA PRO A 2 28.76 -16.93 18.57
C PRO A 2 27.66 -17.77 17.91
N ASN A 3 26.66 -18.25 18.68
CA ASN A 3 25.64 -19.20 18.23
C ASN A 3 24.22 -18.64 18.13
N GLU A 4 24.01 -17.37 18.46
CA GLU A 4 22.70 -16.75 18.38
C GLU A 4 22.32 -16.56 16.90
N LYS A 5 21.13 -17.06 16.55
CA LYS A 5 20.57 -16.93 15.21
C LYS A 5 19.56 -15.81 15.22
N PHE A 6 19.72 -14.88 14.30
CA PHE A 6 18.79 -13.77 14.11
C PHE A 6 17.81 -14.09 12.99
N LYS A 7 16.55 -13.69 13.21
CA LYS A 7 15.42 -13.95 12.31
C LYS A 7 14.67 -12.64 12.08
N ILE A 8 14.28 -12.39 10.83
CA ILE A 8 13.39 -11.28 10.51
C ILE A 8 12.00 -11.87 10.22
N PRO A 9 11.02 -11.67 11.13
CA PRO A 9 9.66 -12.11 10.88
C PRO A 9 8.99 -11.23 9.83
N ILE A 10 7.98 -11.78 9.16
CA ILE A 10 6.98 -11.01 8.43
C ILE A 10 5.98 -10.49 9.47
N ILE A 11 5.71 -9.19 9.48
CA ILE A 11 4.82 -8.56 10.47
C ILE A 11 3.41 -8.49 9.89
N LYS A 12 2.51 -9.38 10.28
CA LYS A 12 1.09 -9.30 9.90
C LYS A 12 0.25 -9.45 11.16
N LEU A 13 -0.41 -8.38 11.56
CA LEU A 13 -1.20 -8.35 12.79
C LEU A 13 -2.70 -8.42 12.51
N GLY A 14 -3.13 -8.12 11.29
CA GLY A 14 -4.53 -8.05 10.91
C GLY A 14 -5.26 -6.87 11.54
N ASN A 15 -4.55 -5.79 11.92
CA ASN A 15 -5.19 -4.63 12.52
C ASN A 15 -5.79 -3.70 11.43
N PRO A 16 -7.12 -3.59 11.30
CA PRO A 16 -7.75 -2.71 10.32
C PRO A 16 -7.48 -1.21 10.55
N PHE A 17 -7.23 -0.80 11.80
CA PHE A 17 -6.99 0.61 12.13
C PHE A 17 -5.60 1.09 11.71
N LEU A 18 -4.60 0.23 11.89
CA LEU A 18 -3.22 0.47 11.49
C LEU A 18 -2.62 -0.84 10.97
N PRO A 19 -2.73 -1.13 9.67
CA PRO A 19 -2.03 -2.24 9.06
C PRO A 19 -0.51 -2.04 9.19
N SER A 20 0.24 -3.13 9.26
CA SER A 20 1.70 -3.05 9.24
C SER A 20 2.23 -2.62 7.87
N PRO A 21 3.48 -2.14 7.78
CA PRO A 21 4.11 -1.88 6.48
C PRO A 21 4.15 -3.10 5.54
N ASP A 22 4.21 -4.31 6.12
CA ASP A 22 4.20 -5.58 5.38
C ASP A 22 2.80 -5.89 4.83
N GLU A 23 1.74 -5.55 5.57
CA GLU A 23 0.35 -5.67 5.11
C GLU A 23 0.03 -4.66 4.01
N VAL A 24 0.55 -3.43 4.12
CA VAL A 24 0.48 -2.43 3.03
C VAL A 24 1.23 -2.90 1.79
N SER A 25 2.44 -3.46 1.98
CA SER A 25 3.21 -4.03 0.87
C SER A 25 2.44 -5.17 0.20
N GLU A 26 1.87 -6.09 0.98
CA GLU A 26 1.08 -7.21 0.46
C GLU A 26 -0.15 -6.74 -0.32
N PHE A 27 -0.89 -5.78 0.23
CA PHE A 27 -2.08 -5.20 -0.39
C PHE A 27 -1.74 -4.66 -1.78
N LEU A 28 -0.68 -3.87 -1.88
CA LEU A 28 -0.20 -3.30 -3.14
C LEU A 28 0.49 -4.32 -4.07
N GLY A 29 0.68 -5.57 -3.63
CA GLY A 29 1.36 -6.62 -4.39
C GLY A 29 2.88 -6.46 -4.44
N LEU A 30 3.45 -5.70 -3.50
CA LEU A 30 4.88 -5.51 -3.32
C LEU A 30 5.49 -6.66 -2.47
N PRO A 31 6.80 -6.91 -2.60
CA PRO A 31 7.57 -7.81 -1.74
C PRO A 31 7.33 -7.64 -0.24
N VAL A 32 6.92 -8.72 0.41
CA VAL A 32 6.65 -8.78 1.86
C VAL A 32 7.80 -9.46 2.58
N SER A 33 8.26 -10.60 2.07
CA SER A 33 9.29 -11.37 2.74
C SER A 33 10.64 -10.66 2.71
N PRO A 34 11.48 -10.80 3.77
CA PRO A 34 12.84 -10.28 3.76
C PRO A 34 13.63 -10.73 2.51
N ARG A 35 13.46 -12.00 2.09
CA ARG A 35 14.06 -12.54 0.88
C ARG A 35 13.70 -11.73 -0.36
N GLU A 36 12.41 -11.50 -0.60
CA GLU A 36 11.95 -10.78 -1.78
C GLU A 36 12.36 -9.31 -1.75
N LYS A 37 12.28 -8.65 -0.58
CA LYS A 37 12.72 -7.27 -0.40
C LYS A 37 14.21 -7.12 -0.72
N ILE A 38 15.04 -8.04 -0.25
CA ILE A 38 16.48 -8.06 -0.53
C ILE A 38 16.73 -8.30 -2.02
N LYS A 39 16.05 -9.27 -2.64
CA LYS A 39 16.17 -9.52 -4.08
C LYS A 39 15.75 -8.30 -4.90
N TRP A 40 14.68 -7.62 -4.49
CA TRP A 40 14.17 -6.44 -5.18
C TRP A 40 15.12 -5.25 -5.06
N LEU A 41 15.63 -4.97 -3.85
CA LEU A 41 16.68 -3.96 -3.64
C LEU A 41 17.93 -4.27 -4.47
N ASN A 42 18.36 -5.52 -4.49
CA ASN A 42 19.54 -5.93 -5.25
C ASN A 42 19.38 -5.82 -6.76
N ALA A 43 18.19 -6.11 -7.30
CA ALA A 43 17.89 -5.92 -8.71
C ALA A 43 18.05 -4.45 -9.15
N SER A 44 17.96 -3.52 -8.21
CA SER A 44 18.12 -2.08 -8.45
C SER A 44 19.56 -1.57 -8.36
N VAL A 45 20.56 -2.45 -8.20
CA VAL A 45 21.99 -2.09 -8.12
C VAL A 45 22.87 -2.94 -9.04
N VAL A 46 23.71 -2.27 -9.81
CA VAL A 46 24.69 -2.91 -10.70
C VAL A 46 25.84 -3.51 -9.88
N LYS A 47 26.15 -4.81 -10.10
CA LYS A 47 27.27 -5.56 -9.48
C LYS A 47 27.18 -5.79 -7.97
N SER A 48 26.00 -6.05 -7.41
CA SER A 48 25.87 -6.49 -6.01
C SER A 48 25.88 -8.01 -5.88
N THR A 49 26.72 -8.54 -4.98
CA THR A 49 26.75 -9.96 -4.64
C THR A 49 25.68 -10.27 -3.61
N LEU A 50 24.60 -10.92 -4.04
CA LEU A 50 23.57 -11.42 -3.12
C LEU A 50 24.11 -12.55 -2.24
N PRO A 51 23.59 -12.72 -1.01
CA PRO A 51 23.68 -13.98 -0.30
C PRO A 51 23.12 -15.13 -1.14
N THR A 52 23.61 -16.34 -0.90
CA THR A 52 23.03 -17.54 -1.51
C THR A 52 21.54 -17.65 -1.17
N ASP A 53 20.74 -18.25 -2.05
CA ASP A 53 19.30 -18.45 -1.79
C ASP A 53 19.04 -19.17 -0.46
N ARG A 54 19.92 -20.12 -0.09
CA ARG A 54 19.89 -20.80 1.21
C ARG A 54 20.07 -19.85 2.39
N THR A 55 20.92 -18.83 2.25
CA THR A 55 21.09 -17.78 3.26
C THR A 55 19.80 -16.96 3.35
N LEU A 56 19.25 -16.52 2.22
CA LEU A 56 17.99 -15.75 2.21
C LEU A 56 16.81 -16.52 2.80
N ASP A 57 16.71 -17.83 2.56
CA ASP A 57 15.68 -18.70 3.14
C ASP A 57 15.76 -18.81 4.65
N ASN A 58 16.98 -18.81 5.19
CA ASN A 58 17.20 -18.91 6.62
C ASN A 58 16.90 -17.60 7.36
N ILE A 59 16.87 -16.43 6.69
CA ILE A 59 16.54 -15.13 7.32
C ILE A 59 15.16 -15.21 8.00
N SER A 60 14.19 -15.85 7.35
CA SER A 60 12.80 -15.88 7.78
C SER A 60 12.36 -17.22 8.38
N LYS A 61 13.16 -18.30 8.26
CA LYS A 61 12.83 -19.64 8.79
C LYS A 61 13.59 -19.95 10.08
N ASP A 62 14.82 -20.46 9.91
CA ASP A 62 15.64 -21.05 10.98
C ASP A 62 16.57 -20.03 11.66
N GLY A 63 16.59 -18.79 11.15
CA GLY A 63 17.52 -17.74 11.53
C GLY A 63 18.92 -17.93 10.97
N ILE A 64 19.69 -16.84 10.98
CA ILE A 64 21.07 -16.80 10.46
C ILE A 64 22.02 -16.40 11.57
N ARG A 65 23.20 -17.02 11.58
CA ARG A 65 24.28 -16.66 12.50
C ARG A 65 24.72 -15.22 12.27
N TRP A 66 25.04 -14.53 13.36
CA TRP A 66 25.47 -13.13 13.34
C TRP A 66 26.61 -12.83 12.35
N ALA A 67 27.60 -13.72 12.23
CA ALA A 67 28.73 -13.54 11.30
C ALA A 67 28.28 -13.40 9.83
N SER A 68 27.30 -14.21 9.40
CA SER A 68 26.77 -14.17 8.03
C SER A 68 25.88 -12.93 7.81
N ILE A 69 25.13 -12.51 8.83
CA ILE A 69 24.35 -11.26 8.78
C ILE A 69 25.27 -10.05 8.69
N ARG A 70 26.34 -10.00 9.47
CA ARG A 70 27.28 -8.87 9.45
C ARG A 70 27.91 -8.68 8.08
N GLN A 71 28.34 -9.78 7.43
CA GLN A 71 28.86 -9.72 6.07
C GLN A 71 27.82 -9.21 5.08
N PHE A 72 26.57 -9.65 5.22
CA PHE A 72 25.47 -9.23 4.36
C PHE A 72 25.05 -7.77 4.58
N ALA A 73 24.88 -7.35 5.83
CA ALA A 73 24.53 -5.99 6.22
C ALA A 73 25.55 -4.99 5.67
N TRP A 74 26.84 -5.33 5.69
CA TRP A 74 27.90 -4.51 5.09
C TRP A 74 27.77 -4.37 3.55
N GLN A 75 27.29 -5.41 2.85
CA GLN A 75 27.04 -5.33 1.41
C GLN A 75 25.78 -4.51 1.11
N LEU A 76 24.73 -4.65 1.93
CA LEU A 76 23.54 -3.80 1.84
C LEU A 76 23.88 -2.34 2.11
N GLU A 77 24.67 -2.05 3.14
CA GLU A 77 25.12 -0.70 3.46
C GLU A 77 25.84 -0.06 2.27
N LYS A 78 26.73 -0.79 1.58
CA LYS A 78 27.36 -0.32 0.34
C LYS A 78 26.34 -0.01 -0.77
N VAL A 79 25.31 -0.84 -0.91
CA VAL A 79 24.20 -0.60 -1.85
C VAL A 79 23.50 0.70 -1.53
N PHE A 80 23.20 0.93 -0.25
CA PHE A 80 22.53 2.14 0.21
C PHE A 80 23.40 3.39 0.05
N VAL A 81 24.66 3.34 0.45
CA VAL A 81 25.64 4.43 0.24
C VAL A 81 25.76 4.78 -1.25
N ARG A 82 25.82 3.79 -2.15
CA ARG A 82 25.85 4.03 -3.61
C ARG A 82 24.58 4.71 -4.13
N LYS A 83 23.45 4.54 -3.44
CA LYS A 83 22.19 5.23 -3.73
C LYS A 83 22.07 6.58 -3.01
N GLY A 84 23.11 7.04 -2.31
CA GLY A 84 23.05 8.28 -1.53
C GLY A 84 22.19 8.17 -0.25
N LEU A 85 21.89 6.95 0.20
CA LEU A 85 21.07 6.68 1.37
C LEU A 85 21.98 6.44 2.58
N THR A 86 21.86 7.31 3.60
CA THR A 86 22.59 7.17 4.88
C THR A 86 21.65 6.74 5.99
N PHE A 87 21.89 5.59 6.60
CA PHE A 87 21.08 5.11 7.71
C PHE A 87 21.68 5.53 9.06
N ASN A 88 20.98 6.42 9.76
CA ASN A 88 21.18 6.62 11.19
C ASN A 88 20.05 5.90 11.92
N VAL A 89 20.21 4.58 12.14
CA VAL A 89 19.22 3.76 12.84
C VAL A 89 19.63 3.66 14.30
N SER A 90 18.89 4.36 15.17
CA SER A 90 18.94 4.14 16.62
C SER A 90 18.06 2.94 16.96
N LEU A 91 18.67 1.79 17.24
CA LEU A 91 17.93 0.63 17.78
C LEU A 91 17.72 0.84 19.29
N SER A 92 16.51 0.57 19.77
CA SER A 92 16.23 0.56 21.21
C SER A 92 17.03 -0.56 21.88
N SER A 93 17.56 -0.29 23.07
CA SER A 93 18.30 -1.29 23.87
C SER A 93 17.38 -2.37 24.46
N GLY A 94 16.09 -2.08 24.62
CA GLY A 94 15.05 -3.05 24.91
C GLY A 94 14.50 -3.63 23.62
N GLY A 95 14.44 -4.96 23.51
CA GLY A 95 13.92 -5.65 22.33
C GLY A 95 12.56 -5.11 21.88
N ILE A 96 12.30 -5.17 20.58
CA ILE A 96 11.09 -4.60 19.96
C ILE A 96 9.98 -5.66 19.99
N HIS A 97 8.83 -5.29 20.54
CA HIS A 97 7.66 -6.17 20.50
C HIS A 97 7.13 -6.27 19.07
N LYS A 98 6.78 -7.48 18.60
CA LYS A 98 6.29 -7.70 17.22
C LYS A 98 5.06 -6.86 16.87
N ALA A 99 4.24 -6.54 17.87
CA ALA A 99 3.03 -5.74 17.71
C ALA A 99 3.30 -4.22 17.75
N ASP A 100 4.52 -3.77 18.02
CA ASP A 100 4.85 -2.34 18.02
C ASP A 100 4.91 -1.80 16.59
N LEU A 101 3.73 -1.53 16.03
CA LEU A 101 3.56 -0.99 14.69
C LEU A 101 4.19 0.39 14.52
N SER A 102 4.28 1.18 15.60
CA SER A 102 4.91 2.49 15.58
C SER A 102 6.41 2.39 15.34
N PHE A 103 7.07 1.41 15.96
CA PHE A 103 8.46 1.10 15.64
C PHE A 103 8.64 0.78 14.15
N TRP A 104 7.81 -0.11 13.59
CA TRP A 104 7.94 -0.53 12.19
C TRP A 104 7.67 0.62 11.20
N TRP A 105 6.58 1.36 11.41
CA TRP A 105 6.21 2.50 10.56
C TRP A 105 7.24 3.62 10.59
N SER A 106 7.80 3.96 11.76
CA SER A 106 8.82 5.02 11.86
C SER A 106 10.05 4.72 10.99
N HIS A 107 10.46 3.45 10.87
CA HIS A 107 11.59 3.06 10.03
C HIS A 107 11.20 3.04 8.54
N THR A 108 9.99 2.62 8.21
CA THR A 108 9.45 2.68 6.85
C THR A 108 9.38 4.12 6.35
N LEU A 109 8.83 5.05 7.15
CA LEU A 109 8.72 6.47 6.81
C LEU A 109 10.09 7.12 6.59
N LYS A 110 11.06 6.84 7.48
CA LYS A 110 12.45 7.29 7.28
C LYS A 110 13.01 6.80 5.94
N GLY A 111 12.76 5.54 5.59
CA GLY A 111 13.15 4.97 4.30
C GLY A 111 12.51 5.71 3.11
N ILE A 112 11.23 6.05 3.20
CA ILE A 112 10.52 6.83 2.17
C ILE A 112 11.11 8.22 2.03
N GLN A 113 11.26 8.96 3.13
CA GLN A 113 11.82 10.32 3.14
C GLN A 113 13.24 10.36 2.55
N GLN A 114 14.07 9.40 2.92
CA GLN A 114 15.42 9.26 2.37
C GLN A 114 15.40 8.90 0.88
N GLY A 115 14.53 7.97 0.48
CA GLY A 115 14.33 7.60 -0.93
C GLY A 115 13.97 8.81 -1.79
N LEU A 116 12.99 9.60 -1.36
CA LEU A 116 12.58 10.83 -2.04
C LEU A 116 13.71 11.85 -2.12
N SER A 117 14.40 12.08 -0.99
CA SER A 117 15.56 13.00 -0.94
C SER A 117 16.67 12.57 -1.91
N SER A 118 16.99 11.27 -1.95
CA SER A 118 18.04 10.72 -2.83
C SER A 118 17.68 10.79 -4.32
N ALA A 119 16.39 10.72 -4.64
CA ALA A 119 15.88 10.84 -6.00
C ALA A 119 15.78 12.30 -6.47
N SER A 120 16.22 13.27 -5.64
CA SER A 120 15.97 14.70 -5.87
C SER A 120 14.48 14.99 -6.11
N SER A 121 13.60 14.23 -5.46
CA SER A 121 12.16 14.42 -5.55
C SER A 121 11.73 15.56 -4.62
N GLU A 122 10.93 16.47 -5.16
CA GLU A 122 10.35 17.59 -4.41
C GLU A 122 9.03 17.21 -3.71
N ILE A 123 8.60 15.95 -3.84
CA ILE A 123 7.39 15.43 -3.21
C ILE A 123 7.51 15.53 -1.68
N ASN A 124 6.62 16.31 -1.08
CA ASN A 124 6.56 16.51 0.36
C ASN A 124 5.92 15.32 1.07
N ALA A 125 6.74 14.45 1.66
CA ALA A 125 6.26 13.32 2.47
C ALA A 125 5.70 13.73 3.85
N GLY A 126 5.69 15.02 4.20
CA GLY A 126 5.24 15.51 5.51
C GLY A 126 3.81 15.09 5.85
N LEU A 127 2.90 15.12 4.88
CA LEU A 127 1.50 14.69 5.08
C LEU A 127 1.40 13.18 5.40
N LEU A 128 2.14 12.34 4.66
CA LEU A 128 2.21 10.90 4.94
C LEU A 128 2.78 10.60 6.32
N VAL A 129 3.85 11.29 6.70
CA VAL A 129 4.48 11.14 8.01
C VAL A 129 3.51 11.55 9.11
N SER A 130 2.89 12.73 9.00
CA SER A 130 1.91 13.23 9.98
C SER A 130 0.71 12.29 10.13
N TYR A 131 0.18 11.76 9.02
CA TYR A 131 -0.93 10.81 9.04
C TYR A 131 -0.57 9.52 9.79
N ILE A 132 0.56 8.90 9.43
CA ILE A 132 0.99 7.64 10.04
C ILE A 132 1.39 7.84 11.50
N ASP A 133 2.06 8.94 11.85
CA ASP A 133 2.41 9.27 13.24
C ASP A 133 1.15 9.48 14.09
N GLY A 134 0.12 10.14 13.56
CA GLY A 134 -1.18 10.27 14.22
C GLY A 134 -1.86 8.93 14.48
N ARG A 135 -1.87 8.02 13.49
CA ARG A 135 -2.37 6.64 13.66
C ARG A 135 -1.53 5.87 14.68
N CYS A 136 -0.22 6.03 14.67
CA CYS A 136 0.69 5.40 15.63
C CYS A 136 0.42 5.86 17.06
N ALA A 137 0.20 7.16 17.28
CA ALA A 137 -0.15 7.71 18.58
C ALA A 137 -1.48 7.15 19.11
N ALA A 138 -2.51 7.07 18.25
CA ALA A 138 -3.79 6.47 18.60
C ALA A 138 -3.68 4.95 18.87
N TYR A 139 -2.81 4.25 18.12
CA TYR A 139 -2.53 2.82 18.28
C TYR A 139 -1.89 2.45 19.63
N GLN A 140 -1.21 3.38 20.32
CA GLN A 140 -0.53 3.07 21.59
C GLN A 140 -1.46 2.45 22.65
N ARG A 141 -2.73 2.85 22.68
CA ARG A 141 -3.73 2.23 23.58
C ARG A 141 -4.01 0.78 23.23
N GLN A 142 -4.09 0.45 21.94
CA GLN A 142 -4.24 -0.93 21.47
C GLN A 142 -3.00 -1.77 21.76
N LEU A 143 -1.81 -1.18 21.64
CA LEU A 143 -0.55 -1.86 21.97
C LEU A 143 -0.47 -2.22 23.45
N ALA A 144 -0.74 -1.26 24.34
CA ALA A 144 -0.79 -1.50 25.78
C ALA A 144 -1.84 -2.57 26.12
N PHE A 145 -3.02 -2.49 25.50
CA PHE A 145 -4.07 -3.50 25.66
C PHE A 145 -3.60 -4.91 25.27
N ILE A 146 -2.94 -5.08 24.11
CA ILE A 146 -2.44 -6.40 23.69
C ILE A 146 -1.38 -6.95 24.65
N GLN A 147 -0.54 -6.07 25.20
CA GLN A 147 0.56 -6.49 26.08
C GLN A 147 0.06 -6.98 27.45
N ASP A 148 -1.07 -6.45 27.90
CA ASP A 148 -1.66 -6.76 29.21
C ASP A 148 -2.86 -7.74 29.13
N ALA A 149 -3.41 -7.99 27.93
CA ALA A 149 -4.60 -8.81 27.76
C ALA A 149 -4.36 -10.30 28.03
N PRO A 150 -5.29 -11.00 28.71
CA PRO A 150 -5.26 -12.45 28.82
C PRO A 150 -5.52 -13.14 27.48
N ASP A 151 -5.21 -14.43 27.39
CA ASP A 151 -5.56 -15.25 26.24
C ASP A 151 -7.09 -15.25 25.99
N ILE A 152 -7.47 -15.17 24.71
CA ILE A 152 -8.87 -15.16 24.28
C ILE A 152 -9.52 -16.53 24.56
N ASN A 153 -10.70 -16.51 25.17
CA ASN A 153 -11.60 -17.64 25.38
C ASN A 153 -13.06 -17.20 25.22
N GLU A 154 -13.98 -18.16 25.22
CA GLU A 154 -15.42 -17.91 25.03
C GLU A 154 -16.02 -16.93 26.05
N CYS A 155 -15.44 -16.84 27.26
CA CYS A 155 -15.95 -15.97 28.33
C CYS A 155 -15.46 -14.53 28.25
N ASN A 156 -14.32 -14.26 27.60
CA ASN A 156 -13.72 -12.91 27.53
C ASN A 156 -13.63 -12.34 26.11
N GLN A 157 -13.94 -13.12 25.06
CA GLN A 157 -13.75 -12.70 23.67
C GLN A 157 -14.45 -11.38 23.34
N SER A 158 -15.72 -11.21 23.71
CA SER A 158 -16.49 -9.99 23.40
C SER A 158 -15.92 -8.77 24.11
N GLU A 159 -15.53 -8.92 25.37
CA GLU A 159 -14.88 -7.85 26.15
C GLU A 159 -13.53 -7.47 25.52
N LEU A 160 -12.73 -8.47 25.12
CA LEU A 160 -11.42 -8.24 24.51
C LEU A 160 -11.53 -7.58 23.12
N ILE A 161 -12.48 -8.00 22.28
CA ILE A 161 -12.74 -7.37 20.98
C ILE A 161 -13.18 -5.90 21.17
N SER A 162 -14.10 -5.65 22.10
CA SER A 162 -14.53 -4.30 22.46
C SER A 162 -13.37 -3.44 22.95
N GLY A 163 -12.62 -3.94 23.95
CA GLY A 163 -11.49 -3.25 24.55
C GLY A 163 -10.39 -2.92 23.54
N TYR A 164 -10.22 -3.79 22.53
CA TYR A 164 -9.26 -3.57 21.47
C TYR A 164 -9.70 -2.52 20.43
N TYR A 165 -10.93 -2.58 19.91
CA TYR A 165 -11.34 -1.73 18.78
C TYR A 165 -12.01 -0.41 19.17
N LEU A 166 -12.73 -0.36 20.31
CA LEU A 166 -13.40 0.88 20.74
C LEU A 166 -12.46 2.08 20.93
N PRO A 167 -11.23 1.93 21.48
CA PRO A 167 -10.35 3.07 21.73
C PRO A 167 -9.89 3.81 20.47
N VAL A 168 -9.94 3.17 19.30
CA VAL A 168 -9.46 3.75 18.05
C VAL A 168 -10.58 4.24 17.13
N LEU A 169 -11.84 3.93 17.43
CA LEU A 169 -12.97 4.27 16.59
C LEU A 169 -13.12 5.79 16.41
N ASP A 170 -12.84 6.58 17.45
CA ASP A 170 -12.92 8.04 17.39
C ASP A 170 -11.83 8.69 16.52
N PHE A 171 -10.78 7.93 16.18
CA PHE A 171 -9.69 8.36 15.29
C PHE A 171 -9.92 7.95 13.83
N THR A 172 -11.07 7.36 13.53
CA THR A 172 -11.50 7.07 12.16
C THR A 172 -12.28 8.23 11.57
N LEU A 173 -12.34 8.29 10.24
CA LEU A 173 -13.16 9.26 9.53
C LEU A 173 -14.55 8.71 9.20
N LEU A 174 -15.03 7.69 9.93
CA LEU A 174 -16.43 7.24 9.82
C LEU A 174 -17.40 8.37 10.18
N SER A 175 -18.60 8.35 9.59
CA SER A 175 -19.68 9.26 10.00
C SER A 175 -20.15 8.91 11.40
N GLU A 176 -20.75 9.86 12.11
CA GLU A 176 -21.31 9.58 13.44
C GLU A 176 -22.35 8.43 13.43
N PRO A 177 -23.27 8.32 12.45
CA PRO A 177 -24.11 7.14 12.31
C PRO A 177 -23.33 5.83 12.16
N GLU A 178 -22.27 5.82 11.34
CA GLU A 178 -21.41 4.65 11.16
C GLU A 178 -20.70 4.26 12.46
N LYS A 179 -20.15 5.24 13.18
CA LYS A 179 -19.51 5.01 14.49
C LYS A 179 -20.49 4.44 15.50
N VAL A 180 -21.73 4.93 15.54
CA VAL A 180 -22.76 4.39 16.44
C VAL A 180 -23.05 2.93 16.14
N LEU A 181 -23.19 2.56 14.86
CA LEU A 181 -23.42 1.18 14.44
C LEU A 181 -22.24 0.26 14.82
N VAL A 182 -21.01 0.67 14.48
CA VAL A 182 -19.79 -0.08 14.82
C VAL A 182 -19.64 -0.24 16.34
N LYS A 183 -19.85 0.84 17.10
CA LYS A 183 -19.77 0.83 18.57
C LYS A 183 -20.82 -0.07 19.20
N SER A 184 -22.05 -0.05 18.68
CA SER A 184 -23.13 -0.92 19.14
C SER A 184 -22.76 -2.39 18.92
N TRP A 185 -22.29 -2.72 17.71
CA TRP A 185 -21.89 -4.08 17.37
C TRP A 185 -20.69 -4.57 18.18
N LEU A 186 -19.64 -3.75 18.36
CA LEU A 186 -18.47 -4.12 19.15
C LEU A 186 -18.83 -4.49 20.60
N LYS A 187 -19.76 -3.72 21.21
CA LYS A 187 -20.22 -3.93 22.60
C LYS A 187 -21.08 -5.17 22.78
N SER A 188 -21.82 -5.54 21.75
CA SER A 188 -22.73 -6.70 21.79
C SER A 188 -22.73 -7.38 20.42
N PRO A 189 -21.66 -8.12 20.07
CA PRO A 189 -21.57 -8.79 18.77
C PRO A 189 -22.72 -9.78 18.62
N SER A 190 -23.55 -9.61 17.59
CA SER A 190 -24.61 -10.55 17.22
C SER A 190 -24.18 -11.37 16.00
N GLU A 191 -24.66 -12.61 15.92
CA GLU A 191 -24.47 -13.46 14.72
C GLU A 191 -25.18 -12.90 13.48
N SER A 192 -26.22 -12.08 13.69
CA SER A 192 -26.95 -11.37 12.63
C SER A 192 -26.80 -9.86 12.80
N ALA A 193 -25.88 -9.26 12.06
CA ALA A 193 -25.78 -7.81 11.93
C ALA A 193 -26.80 -7.32 10.88
N SER A 194 -27.31 -6.10 11.04
CA SER A 194 -28.08 -5.46 9.96
C SER A 194 -27.16 -5.13 8.80
N GLN A 195 -27.70 -5.03 7.57
CA GLN A 195 -26.93 -4.62 6.39
C GLN A 195 -26.21 -3.27 6.61
N GLU A 196 -26.85 -2.32 7.30
CA GLU A 196 -26.25 -1.03 7.66
C GLU A 196 -25.05 -1.20 8.60
N THR A 197 -25.16 -2.11 9.59
CA THR A 197 -24.08 -2.42 10.52
C THR A 197 -22.92 -3.08 9.80
N GLU A 198 -23.19 -4.06 8.93
CA GLU A 198 -22.17 -4.72 8.11
C GLU A 198 -21.43 -3.71 7.23
N GLN A 199 -22.17 -2.80 6.58
CA GLN A 199 -21.57 -1.75 5.78
C GLN A 199 -20.71 -0.80 6.61
N ALA A 200 -21.16 -0.41 7.81
CA ALA A 200 -20.38 0.43 8.72
C ALA A 200 -19.10 -0.28 9.21
N MET A 201 -19.17 -1.58 9.49
CA MET A 201 -18.01 -2.41 9.85
C MET A 201 -17.02 -2.54 8.70
N LEU A 202 -17.49 -2.68 7.46
CA LEU A 202 -16.63 -2.67 6.29
C LEU A 202 -15.99 -1.28 6.08
N CYS A 203 -16.74 -0.21 6.31
CA CYS A 203 -16.17 1.15 6.27
C CYS A 203 -15.08 1.33 7.32
N PHE A 204 -15.27 0.80 8.54
CA PHE A 204 -14.24 0.76 9.58
C PHE A 204 -13.00 -0.02 9.11
N LYS A 205 -13.19 -1.19 8.50
CA LYS A 205 -12.09 -2.00 7.93
C LYS A 205 -11.30 -1.26 6.85
N HIS A 206 -11.97 -0.41 6.06
CA HIS A 206 -11.36 0.31 4.94
C HIS A 206 -10.96 1.76 5.24
N ASP A 207 -11.20 2.25 6.45
CA ASP A 207 -10.90 3.61 6.88
C ASP A 207 -9.42 3.99 6.68
N PHE A 208 -8.51 3.08 7.05
CA PHE A 208 -7.07 3.29 6.84
C PHE A 208 -6.72 3.46 5.35
N TRP A 209 -7.30 2.65 4.47
CA TRP A 209 -7.00 2.67 3.04
C TRP A 209 -7.54 3.93 2.37
N LEU A 210 -8.77 4.32 2.70
CA LEU A 210 -9.38 5.57 2.19
C LEU A 210 -8.59 6.79 2.65
N SER A 211 -8.16 6.82 3.92
CA SER A 211 -7.32 7.89 4.46
C SER A 211 -5.95 7.93 3.79
N LEU A 212 -5.30 6.77 3.60
CA LEU A 212 -4.00 6.69 2.92
C LEU A 212 -4.09 7.15 1.46
N MET A 213 -5.14 6.74 0.74
CA MET A 213 -5.42 7.22 -0.62
C MET A 213 -5.55 8.74 -0.67
N SER A 214 -6.30 9.35 0.28
CA SER A 214 -6.46 10.81 0.34
C SER A 214 -5.17 11.56 0.65
N VAL A 215 -4.32 11.01 1.51
CA VAL A 215 -3.01 11.60 1.80
C VAL A 215 -2.10 11.54 0.57
N ILE A 216 -2.11 10.43 -0.17
CA ILE A 216 -1.37 10.31 -1.43
C ILE A 216 -1.88 11.30 -2.47
N ASP A 217 -3.21 11.42 -2.63
CA ASP A 217 -3.82 12.42 -3.51
C ASP A 217 -3.36 13.84 -3.15
N ALA A 218 -3.44 14.22 -1.88
CA ALA A 218 -3.02 15.54 -1.42
C ALA A 218 -1.54 15.80 -1.71
N MET A 219 -0.66 14.83 -1.43
CA MET A 219 0.79 14.94 -1.70
C MET A 219 1.10 15.13 -3.18
N PHE A 220 0.47 14.34 -4.05
CA PHE A 220 0.74 14.41 -5.49
C PHE A 220 0.10 15.63 -6.14
N LEU A 221 -1.06 16.07 -5.69
CA LEU A 221 -1.67 17.31 -6.18
C LEU A 221 -0.88 18.55 -5.73
N GLU A 222 -0.34 18.55 -4.51
CA GLU A 222 0.56 19.62 -4.04
C GLU A 222 1.86 19.67 -4.87
N ASP A 223 2.49 18.52 -5.15
CA ASP A 223 3.67 18.46 -6.02
C ASP A 223 3.32 18.88 -7.45
N TRP A 224 2.16 18.48 -7.96
CA TRP A 224 1.69 18.88 -9.28
C TRP A 224 1.52 20.40 -9.38
N ASP A 225 0.78 21.02 -8.45
CA ASP A 225 0.52 22.46 -8.44
C ASP A 225 1.81 23.30 -8.37
N LYS A 226 2.89 22.79 -7.74
CA LYS A 226 4.19 23.48 -7.64
C LYS A 226 5.05 23.41 -8.90
N HIS A 227 5.02 22.28 -9.61
CA HIS A 227 5.98 22.00 -10.68
C HIS A 227 5.39 22.06 -12.09
N HIS A 228 4.07 22.12 -12.22
CA HIS A 228 3.37 22.05 -13.50
C HIS A 228 2.38 23.21 -13.66
N GLU A 229 2.86 24.45 -13.54
CA GLU A 229 2.05 25.67 -13.70
C GLU A 229 1.29 25.71 -15.03
N GLU A 230 1.87 25.14 -16.09
CA GLU A 230 1.28 25.08 -17.43
C GLU A 230 0.13 24.05 -17.55
N TYR A 231 0.04 23.12 -16.61
CA TYR A 231 -0.95 22.03 -16.61
C TYR A 231 -1.63 21.94 -15.26
N PRO A 232 -2.43 22.92 -14.82
CA PRO A 232 -3.08 22.85 -13.52
C PRO A 232 -3.97 21.61 -13.41
N PRO A 233 -4.00 20.93 -12.24
CA PRO A 233 -4.94 19.86 -11.98
C PRO A 233 -6.37 20.31 -12.26
N SER A 234 -7.19 19.42 -12.81
CA SER A 234 -8.59 19.74 -13.10
C SER A 234 -9.30 20.24 -11.84
N SER A 235 -10.28 21.13 -12.01
CA SER A 235 -11.11 21.60 -10.88
C SER A 235 -11.72 20.44 -10.11
N TYR A 236 -12.05 19.36 -10.81
CA TYR A 236 -12.54 18.13 -10.24
C TYR A 236 -11.47 17.36 -9.44
N ALA A 237 -10.22 17.29 -9.92
CA ALA A 237 -9.10 16.72 -9.17
C ALA A 237 -8.86 17.48 -7.86
N ARG A 238 -8.93 18.80 -7.89
CA ARG A 238 -8.79 19.64 -6.68
C ARG A 238 -9.93 19.48 -5.69
N GLN A 239 -11.14 19.13 -6.16
CA GLN A 239 -12.31 18.94 -5.30
C GLN A 239 -12.42 17.52 -4.71
N TYR A 240 -12.03 16.50 -5.47
CA TYR A 240 -12.30 15.10 -5.13
C TYR A 240 -11.07 14.19 -5.10
N GLY A 241 -9.88 14.71 -5.41
CA GLY A 241 -8.68 13.90 -5.61
C GLY A 241 -8.69 13.14 -6.95
N VAL A 242 -7.59 12.46 -7.27
CA VAL A 242 -7.50 11.59 -8.45
C VAL A 242 -8.24 10.28 -8.18
N PHE A 243 -8.16 9.70 -6.98
CA PHE A 243 -8.94 8.50 -6.64
C PHE A 243 -10.46 8.77 -6.73
N GLY A 244 -10.92 9.94 -6.28
CA GLY A 244 -12.33 10.32 -6.42
C GLY A 244 -12.81 10.43 -7.87
N GLN A 245 -11.93 10.85 -8.78
CA GLN A 245 -12.19 10.82 -10.23
C GLN A 245 -12.29 9.40 -10.77
N VAL A 246 -11.42 8.50 -10.31
CA VAL A 246 -11.48 7.09 -10.68
C VAL A 246 -12.81 6.48 -10.23
N PHE A 247 -13.22 6.68 -8.97
CA PHE A 247 -14.42 6.06 -8.41
C PHE A 247 -15.71 6.44 -9.14
N LYS A 248 -15.78 7.64 -9.72
CA LYS A 248 -16.94 8.13 -10.49
C LYS A 248 -17.18 7.34 -11.79
N ARG A 249 -16.16 6.69 -12.33
CA ARG A 249 -16.22 6.07 -13.64
C ARG A 249 -17.11 4.83 -13.68
N GLU A 250 -17.62 4.54 -14.87
CA GLU A 250 -18.63 3.50 -15.11
C GLU A 250 -18.04 2.11 -15.31
N GLU A 251 -16.72 1.98 -15.52
CA GLU A 251 -16.09 0.67 -15.67
C GLU A 251 -16.32 -0.22 -14.44
N ASN A 252 -16.47 -1.53 -14.67
CA ASN A 252 -16.87 -2.49 -13.63
C ASN A 252 -15.80 -2.76 -12.57
N THR A 253 -14.53 -2.52 -12.89
CA THR A 253 -13.39 -2.81 -12.00
C THR A 253 -12.66 -1.52 -11.67
N PHE A 254 -12.05 -1.42 -10.49
CA PHE A 254 -11.31 -0.24 -10.07
C PHE A 254 -10.15 0.06 -11.01
N LEU A 255 -9.41 -0.97 -11.46
CA LEU A 255 -8.32 -0.80 -12.42
C LEU A 255 -8.87 -0.43 -13.81
N GLY A 256 -10.02 -0.96 -14.20
CA GLY A 256 -10.73 -0.56 -15.41
C GLY A 256 -11.12 0.93 -15.37
N LYS A 257 -11.67 1.40 -14.24
CA LYS A 257 -12.01 2.81 -14.00
C LYS A 257 -10.79 3.71 -14.10
N PHE A 258 -9.65 3.26 -13.58
CA PHE A 258 -8.39 3.99 -13.69
C PHE A 258 -7.90 4.09 -15.14
N PHE A 259 -7.96 2.99 -15.91
CA PHE A 259 -7.63 3.04 -17.34
C PHE A 259 -8.62 3.91 -18.13
N GLY A 260 -9.89 3.96 -17.73
CA GLY A 260 -10.88 4.89 -18.27
C GLY A 260 -10.51 6.35 -18.02
N LEU A 261 -10.06 6.69 -16.80
CA LEU A 261 -9.53 8.01 -16.50
C LEU A 261 -8.29 8.32 -17.34
N LEU A 262 -7.32 7.40 -17.42
CA LEU A 262 -6.09 7.58 -18.20
C LEU A 262 -6.39 7.81 -19.69
N LYS A 263 -7.33 7.05 -20.26
CA LYS A 263 -7.82 7.21 -21.63
C LYS A 263 -8.28 8.63 -21.91
N GLU A 264 -9.04 9.20 -20.98
CA GLU A 264 -9.58 10.56 -21.13
C GLU A 264 -8.52 11.64 -20.94
N GLN A 265 -7.67 11.52 -19.91
CA GLN A 265 -6.64 12.51 -19.63
C GLN A 265 -5.55 12.56 -20.71
N THR A 266 -5.25 11.43 -21.36
CA THR A 266 -4.25 11.34 -22.43
C THR A 266 -4.83 11.53 -23.82
N ASN A 267 -6.15 11.69 -23.96
CA ASN A 267 -6.87 11.70 -25.24
C ASN A 267 -6.52 10.51 -26.16
N GLN A 268 -6.29 9.34 -25.56
CA GLN A 268 -6.01 8.10 -26.28
C GLN A 268 -7.26 7.22 -26.37
N THR A 269 -7.26 6.29 -27.30
CA THR A 269 -8.22 5.18 -27.36
C THR A 269 -7.71 3.99 -26.54
N TYR A 270 -8.59 3.08 -26.15
CA TYR A 270 -8.16 1.80 -25.55
C TYR A 270 -7.27 0.96 -26.47
N ALA A 271 -7.39 1.15 -27.80
CA ALA A 271 -6.50 0.51 -28.75
C ALA A 271 -5.08 1.07 -28.66
N GLN A 272 -4.93 2.40 -28.60
CA GLN A 272 -3.63 3.05 -28.40
C GLN A 272 -3.02 2.70 -27.04
N LEU A 273 -3.80 2.77 -25.96
CA LEU A 273 -3.32 2.38 -24.64
C LEU A 273 -2.79 0.94 -24.60
N SER A 274 -3.43 0.01 -25.34
CA SER A 274 -2.99 -1.39 -25.38
C SER A 274 -1.59 -1.56 -25.98
N GLU A 275 -1.13 -0.64 -26.83
CA GLU A 275 0.19 -0.73 -27.47
C GLU A 275 1.34 -0.62 -26.46
N HIS A 276 1.08 -0.03 -25.29
CA HIS A 276 2.03 0.08 -24.18
C HIS A 276 2.15 -1.19 -23.33
N VAL A 277 1.26 -2.19 -23.52
CA VAL A 277 1.35 -3.47 -22.79
C VAL A 277 2.61 -4.21 -23.23
N ALA A 278 3.54 -4.39 -22.28
CA ALA A 278 4.73 -5.20 -22.49
C ALA A 278 4.37 -6.69 -22.59
N LEU A 279 4.74 -7.32 -23.72
CA LEU A 279 4.57 -8.75 -23.91
C LEU A 279 5.90 -9.48 -23.60
N PRO A 280 5.88 -10.61 -22.88
CA PRO A 280 7.03 -11.49 -22.87
C PRO A 280 7.30 -12.00 -24.29
N PHE A 281 8.57 -11.97 -24.72
CA PHE A 281 9.00 -12.38 -26.07
C PHE A 281 8.40 -13.73 -26.50
N SER A 282 8.23 -14.67 -25.57
CA SER A 282 7.72 -16.00 -25.85
C SER A 282 6.23 -16.12 -26.19
N GLU A 283 5.36 -15.17 -25.81
CA GLU A 283 3.90 -15.38 -25.95
C GLU A 283 3.39 -15.24 -27.39
N HIS A 284 3.89 -14.25 -28.14
CA HIS A 284 3.41 -13.97 -29.50
C HIS A 284 4.19 -14.76 -30.56
N GLU A 285 5.48 -15.00 -30.35
CA GLU A 285 6.31 -15.82 -31.26
C GLU A 285 5.93 -17.30 -31.24
N ARG A 286 5.51 -17.85 -30.08
CA ARG A 286 5.15 -19.28 -29.97
C ARG A 286 3.83 -19.64 -30.66
N ASN A 287 2.92 -18.69 -30.79
CA ASN A 287 1.57 -18.94 -31.31
C ASN A 287 1.33 -18.34 -32.70
N GLY A 288 2.32 -17.66 -33.30
CA GLY A 288 2.18 -16.99 -34.59
C GLY A 288 1.15 -15.85 -34.60
N GLU A 289 0.73 -15.37 -33.43
CA GLU A 289 -0.28 -14.31 -33.31
C GLU A 289 0.33 -12.93 -33.46
N LEU A 290 -0.40 -12.02 -34.11
CA LEU A 290 0.04 -10.64 -34.29
C LEU A 290 0.16 -9.94 -32.93
N LYS A 291 1.34 -9.36 -32.63
CA LYS A 291 1.64 -8.62 -31.39
C LYS A 291 0.49 -7.71 -30.92
N ASN A 292 -0.07 -6.92 -31.84
CA ASN A 292 -1.15 -5.98 -31.57
C ASN A 292 -2.43 -6.68 -31.05
N LYS A 293 -2.77 -7.86 -31.60
CA LYS A 293 -3.92 -8.65 -31.15
C LYS A 293 -3.73 -9.11 -29.70
N VAL A 294 -2.55 -9.65 -29.37
CA VAL A 294 -2.23 -10.13 -28.01
C VAL A 294 -2.23 -8.97 -27.01
N GLN A 295 -1.65 -7.82 -27.37
CA GLN A 295 -1.68 -6.60 -26.56
C GLN A 295 -3.10 -6.12 -26.26
N LYS A 296 -3.96 -6.05 -27.30
CA LYS A 296 -5.37 -5.66 -27.17
C LYS A 296 -6.15 -6.62 -26.29
N GLU A 297 -5.98 -7.92 -26.49
CA GLU A 297 -6.65 -8.93 -25.67
C GLU A 297 -6.18 -8.84 -24.21
N ARG A 298 -4.87 -8.78 -23.97
CA ARG A 298 -4.30 -8.66 -22.62
C ARG A 298 -4.81 -7.42 -21.89
N PHE A 299 -4.80 -6.27 -22.56
CA PHE A 299 -5.30 -5.02 -21.99
C PHE A 299 -6.81 -5.08 -21.72
N LYS A 300 -7.59 -5.73 -22.60
CA LYS A 300 -9.01 -5.99 -22.38
C LYS A 300 -9.24 -6.86 -21.14
N GLU A 301 -8.43 -7.89 -20.94
CA GLU A 301 -8.52 -8.74 -19.74
C GLU A 301 -8.22 -7.97 -18.44
N TRP A 302 -7.22 -7.08 -18.47
CA TRP A 302 -6.88 -6.23 -17.32
C TRP A 302 -8.04 -5.30 -16.97
N ARG A 303 -8.62 -4.62 -17.96
CA ARG A 303 -9.76 -3.72 -17.76
C ARG A 303 -11.01 -4.44 -17.28
N SER A 304 -11.24 -5.68 -17.70
CA SER A 304 -12.39 -6.46 -17.27
C SER A 304 -12.18 -7.21 -15.96
N GLY A 305 -10.99 -7.13 -15.36
CA GLY A 305 -10.61 -7.92 -14.18
C GLY A 305 -10.48 -9.42 -14.43
N LYS A 306 -10.47 -9.88 -15.69
CA LYS A 306 -10.30 -11.31 -16.03
C LYS A 306 -8.89 -11.79 -15.66
N SER A 307 -7.90 -10.92 -15.79
CA SER A 307 -6.55 -11.14 -15.29
C SER A 307 -6.00 -9.84 -14.71
N LEU A 308 -5.31 -9.92 -13.57
CA LEU A 308 -4.67 -8.74 -12.97
C LEU A 308 -3.21 -8.66 -13.42
N PRO A 309 -2.73 -7.49 -13.88
CA PRO A 309 -1.31 -7.32 -14.19
C PRO A 309 -0.45 -7.49 -12.93
N SER A 310 0.79 -7.92 -13.10
CA SER A 310 1.78 -7.85 -12.01
C SER A 310 2.29 -6.42 -11.84
N VAL A 311 2.88 -6.10 -10.69
CA VAL A 311 3.54 -4.80 -10.44
C VAL A 311 4.56 -4.49 -11.53
N LYS A 312 5.34 -5.50 -11.94
CA LYS A 312 6.32 -5.38 -13.03
C LYS A 312 5.66 -5.08 -14.38
N ALA A 313 4.52 -5.70 -14.68
CA ALA A 313 3.80 -5.46 -15.91
C ALA A 313 3.18 -4.05 -15.95
N LEU A 314 2.67 -3.56 -14.82
CA LEU A 314 2.20 -2.17 -14.70
C LEU A 314 3.35 -1.17 -14.81
N GLY A 315 4.49 -1.42 -14.15
CA GLY A 315 5.68 -0.56 -14.29
C GLY A 315 6.13 -0.46 -15.75
N ALA A 316 6.29 -1.59 -16.43
CA ALA A 316 6.65 -1.61 -17.85
C ALA A 316 5.60 -0.94 -18.76
N PHE A 317 4.32 -1.01 -18.40
CA PHE A 317 3.26 -0.30 -19.13
C PHE A 317 3.46 1.22 -19.06
N PHE A 318 3.70 1.78 -17.87
CA PHE A 318 3.93 3.22 -17.72
C PHE A 318 5.29 3.68 -18.26
N ASP A 319 6.32 2.83 -18.18
CA ASP A 319 7.61 3.08 -18.84
C ASP A 319 7.42 3.20 -20.37
N ASN A 320 6.64 2.30 -20.97
CA ASN A 320 6.33 2.32 -22.41
C ASN A 320 5.40 3.47 -22.83
N MET A 321 4.69 4.11 -21.88
CA MET A 321 3.94 5.33 -22.15
C MET A 321 4.83 6.57 -22.18
N GLU A 322 6.12 6.43 -21.85
CA GLU A 322 7.07 7.54 -21.71
C GLU A 322 6.55 8.63 -20.77
N ALA A 323 5.78 8.25 -19.74
CA ALA A 323 5.17 9.17 -18.79
C ALA A 323 6.18 9.88 -17.86
N GLY A 324 7.48 9.69 -18.08
CA GLY A 324 8.55 10.33 -17.33
C GLY A 324 8.40 10.14 -15.83
N ARG A 325 8.55 11.23 -15.07
CA ARG A 325 8.39 11.26 -13.59
C ARG A 325 6.98 10.84 -13.16
N GLN A 326 5.96 11.18 -13.93
CA GLN A 326 4.55 10.86 -13.62
C GLN A 326 4.25 9.36 -13.71
N GLY A 327 5.09 8.57 -14.40
CA GLY A 327 4.93 7.12 -14.49
C GLY A 327 4.96 6.43 -13.12
N ALA A 328 5.75 6.95 -12.17
CA ALA A 328 5.80 6.42 -10.81
C ALA A 328 4.52 6.72 -10.02
N ASP A 329 3.95 7.93 -10.19
CA ASP A 329 2.72 8.35 -9.52
C ASP A 329 1.52 7.55 -10.06
N LEU A 330 1.44 7.43 -11.39
CA LEU A 330 0.44 6.59 -12.07
C LEU A 330 0.52 5.12 -11.65
N LEU A 331 1.74 4.60 -11.43
CA LEU A 331 1.93 3.27 -10.90
C LEU A 331 1.30 3.14 -9.50
N ILE A 332 1.52 4.11 -8.61
CA ILE A 332 0.94 4.08 -7.26
C ILE A 332 -0.59 4.04 -7.32
N TYR A 333 -1.22 4.90 -8.12
CA TYR A 333 -2.67 4.86 -8.34
C TYR A 333 -3.14 3.50 -8.86
N ALA A 334 -2.47 2.96 -9.88
CA ALA A 334 -2.80 1.67 -10.46
C ALA A 334 -2.64 0.51 -9.47
N LEU A 335 -1.65 0.56 -8.57
CA LEU A 335 -1.44 -0.47 -7.55
C LEU A 335 -2.59 -0.51 -6.54
N PHE A 336 -3.10 0.64 -6.10
CA PHE A 336 -4.28 0.71 -5.24
C PHE A 336 -5.52 0.14 -5.94
N MET A 337 -5.77 0.53 -7.19
CA MET A 337 -6.93 0.06 -7.94
C MET A 337 -6.87 -1.44 -8.22
N ARG A 338 -5.69 -1.95 -8.59
CA ARG A 338 -5.42 -3.37 -8.71
C ARG A 338 -5.63 -4.10 -7.38
N ALA A 339 -5.23 -3.51 -6.25
CA ALA A 339 -5.38 -4.12 -4.93
C ALA A 339 -6.85 -4.29 -4.54
N LEU A 340 -7.68 -3.27 -4.82
CA LEU A 340 -9.13 -3.35 -4.62
C LEU A 340 -9.78 -4.44 -5.48
N ASP A 341 -9.40 -4.52 -6.77
CA ASP A 341 -9.90 -5.58 -7.66
C ASP A 341 -9.48 -6.98 -7.19
N LYS A 342 -8.28 -7.11 -6.61
CA LYS A 342 -7.79 -8.38 -6.05
C LYS A 342 -8.58 -8.81 -4.82
N GLU A 343 -8.98 -7.87 -3.97
CA GLU A 343 -9.79 -8.17 -2.79
C GLU A 343 -11.19 -8.70 -3.18
N GLY A 344 -11.73 -8.25 -4.33
CA GLY A 344 -12.85 -8.91 -5.01
C GLY A 344 -14.17 -8.93 -4.22
N CYS A 345 -14.28 -8.16 -3.15
CA CYS A 345 -15.47 -8.13 -2.31
C CYS A 345 -16.58 -7.32 -2.98
N CYS A 346 -17.78 -7.91 -3.08
CA CYS A 346 -18.95 -7.31 -3.73
C CYS A 346 -19.42 -6.01 -3.08
N ALA A 347 -19.04 -5.74 -1.83
CA ALA A 347 -19.38 -4.52 -1.10
C ALA A 347 -18.38 -3.37 -1.30
N LEU A 348 -17.20 -3.59 -1.91
CA LEU A 348 -16.22 -2.53 -2.16
C LEU A 348 -16.78 -1.38 -3.02
N PRO A 349 -17.58 -1.60 -4.07
CA PRO A 349 -18.17 -0.51 -4.84
C PRO A 349 -19.01 0.47 -4.00
N ASP A 350 -19.62 0.02 -2.91
CA ASP A 350 -20.41 0.87 -2.00
C ASP A 350 -19.55 1.67 -1.01
N ILE A 351 -18.30 1.24 -0.82
CA ILE A 351 -17.31 1.86 0.08
C ILE A 351 -16.42 2.84 -0.70
N TYR A 352 -16.04 2.50 -1.92
CA TYR A 352 -15.16 3.30 -2.77
C TYR A 352 -15.99 4.10 -3.78
N THR A 353 -16.80 5.02 -3.26
CA THR A 353 -17.58 5.99 -4.03
C THR A 353 -16.97 7.38 -3.91
N THR A 354 -17.16 8.23 -4.92
CA THR A 354 -16.68 9.62 -4.88
C THR A 354 -17.22 10.38 -3.67
N ASN A 355 -18.51 10.21 -3.34
CA ASN A 355 -19.15 10.91 -2.21
C ASN A 355 -18.53 10.51 -0.87
N ARG A 356 -18.30 9.22 -0.65
CA ARG A 356 -17.71 8.72 0.60
C ARG A 356 -16.24 9.13 0.70
N TYR A 357 -15.49 9.02 -0.41
CA TYR A 357 -14.09 9.42 -0.49
C TYR A 357 -13.88 10.92 -0.26
N GLN A 358 -14.82 11.77 -0.69
CA GLN A 358 -14.75 13.22 -0.52
C GLN A 358 -14.51 13.62 0.94
N ARG A 359 -15.12 12.94 1.91
CA ARG A 359 -14.91 13.18 3.35
C ARG A 359 -13.45 12.99 3.77
N TYR A 360 -12.79 11.96 3.24
CA TYR A 360 -11.38 11.66 3.54
C TYR A 360 -10.47 12.69 2.88
N TYR A 361 -10.72 12.96 1.59
CA TYR A 361 -9.96 13.94 0.84
C TYR A 361 -10.06 15.34 1.46
N GLN A 362 -11.25 15.78 1.87
CA GLN A 362 -11.44 17.08 2.53
C GLN A 362 -10.73 17.20 3.88
N HIS A 363 -10.55 16.09 4.61
CA HIS A 363 -9.86 16.10 5.90
C HIS A 363 -8.34 16.22 5.78
N HIS A 364 -7.77 15.75 4.67
CA HIS A 364 -6.31 15.68 4.47
C HIS A 364 -5.77 16.73 3.49
N ALA A 365 -6.60 17.21 2.56
CA ALA A 365 -6.20 18.20 1.56
C ALA A 365 -6.47 19.66 2.00
N TYR A 366 -7.28 19.86 3.05
CA TYR A 366 -7.63 21.15 3.66
C TYR A 366 -7.57 21.04 5.17
#